data_AF-A0A6A7LAB2-F1
#
_entry.id   AF-A0A6A7LAB2-F1
#
_cell.length_a   1.000
_cell.length_b   1.000
_cell.length_c   1.000
_cell.angle_alpha   90.00
_cell.angle_beta   90.00
_cell.angle_gamma   90.00
#
_symmetry.space_group_name_H-M   'P 1'
#
loop_
_entity.id
_entity.type
_entity.pdbx_description
1 polymer ?
#
loop_
_entity_poly.entity_id
_entity_poly.type
_entity_poly.pdbx_seq_one_letter_code
_entity_poly.pdbx_strand_id
1 'polypeptide(L)'
;MPDPWRPVDPLGEALHFLRMSGVFYSRSEFIAPWALALPPFKDCMMSHVVTVGQCWLEVEGADAHLLRPGDLALVPHGAGHRLVSEAGVPVEGMSV
;
A
#
# COMPACT_ATOMS: atom_id res chain seq x y z
N MET A 1 20.99 32.13 -3.29
CA MET A 1 21.34 30.83 -3.89
C MET A 1 20.32 29.83 -3.40
N PRO A 2 19.52 29.17 -4.27
CA PRO A 2 18.63 28.11 -3.81
C PRO A 2 19.48 26.91 -3.35
N ASP A 3 19.04 26.27 -2.26
CA ASP A 3 19.73 25.14 -1.65
C ASP A 3 19.70 23.92 -2.60
N PRO A 4 20.86 23.39 -3.03
CA PRO A 4 20.96 22.23 -3.91
C PRO A 4 20.49 20.92 -3.27
N TRP A 5 20.22 20.91 -1.95
CA TRP A 5 19.82 19.73 -1.18
C TRP A 5 18.36 19.73 -0.74
N ARG A 6 17.51 20.56 -1.34
CA ARG A 6 16.06 20.47 -1.10
C ARG A 6 15.45 19.47 -2.10
N PRO A 7 15.30 18.18 -1.76
CA PRO A 7 14.35 17.36 -2.50
C PRO A 7 13.00 18.06 -2.32
N VAL A 8 12.47 18.58 -3.42
CA VAL A 8 11.03 18.74 -3.52
C VAL A 8 10.51 17.32 -3.44
N ASP A 9 10.06 16.93 -2.25
CA ASP A 9 9.33 15.70 -2.01
C ASP A 9 7.84 16.06 -2.03
N PRO A 10 7.25 16.26 -3.23
CA PRO A 10 5.84 16.64 -3.36
C PRO A 10 4.92 15.53 -2.80
N LEU A 11 5.41 14.29 -2.76
CA LEU A 11 4.73 13.20 -2.09
C LEU A 11 4.77 13.40 -0.57
N GLY A 12 5.93 13.72 0.00
CA GLY A 12 6.09 14.08 1.41
C GLY A 12 5.27 15.30 1.82
N GLU A 13 5.20 16.34 0.99
CA GLU A 13 4.31 17.50 1.21
C GLU A 13 2.84 17.09 1.15
N ALA A 14 2.41 16.32 0.14
CA ALA A 14 1.04 15.84 0.03
C ALA A 14 0.65 14.94 1.21
N LEU A 15 1.56 14.07 1.67
CA LEU A 15 1.39 13.23 2.84
C LEU A 15 1.45 14.02 4.15
N HIS A 16 2.11 15.18 4.21
CA HIS A 16 2.09 16.06 5.38
C HIS A 16 0.74 16.75 5.57
N PHE A 17 0.03 17.06 4.48
CA PHE A 17 -1.35 17.59 4.54
C PHE A 17 -2.34 16.55 5.05
N LEU A 18 -2.08 15.28 4.82
CA LEU A 18 -2.71 14.19 5.56
C LEU A 18 -2.15 14.25 6.98
N ARG A 19 -2.95 14.68 7.95
CA ARG A 19 -2.63 14.51 9.37
C ARG A 19 -2.61 13.01 9.70
N MET A 20 -1.56 12.31 9.27
CA MET A 20 -1.30 10.93 9.61
C MET A 20 -1.03 10.87 11.11
N SER A 21 -2.08 10.67 11.91
CA SER A 21 -1.92 10.05 13.21
C SER A 21 -1.54 8.59 12.94
N GLY A 22 -0.25 8.34 12.71
CA GLY A 22 0.25 7.03 12.29
C GLY A 22 -0.16 5.96 13.28
N VAL A 23 -0.96 4.98 12.83
CA VAL A 23 -1.37 3.85 13.67
C VAL A 23 -0.52 2.61 13.35
N PHE A 24 0.02 2.47 12.14
CA PHE A 24 0.80 1.30 11.74
C PHE A 24 1.68 1.55 10.50
N TYR A 25 2.99 1.26 10.59
CA TYR A 25 3.91 1.19 9.46
C TYR A 25 4.49 -0.23 9.40
N SER A 26 4.40 -0.86 8.24
CA SER A 26 5.02 -2.16 7.99
C SER A 26 5.78 -2.11 6.67
N ARG A 27 7.08 -2.42 6.73
CA ARG A 27 7.87 -2.77 5.55
C ARG A 27 7.84 -4.28 5.44
N SER A 28 7.33 -4.79 4.33
CA SER A 28 7.22 -6.23 4.10
C SER A 28 8.01 -6.63 2.86
N GLU A 29 8.75 -7.73 2.96
CA GLU A 29 9.51 -8.33 1.86
C GLU A 29 8.98 -9.76 1.68
N PHE A 30 8.56 -10.09 0.45
CA PHE A 30 7.91 -11.35 0.15
C PHE A 30 8.58 -12.03 -1.06
N ILE A 31 8.57 -13.36 -1.08
CA ILE A 31 9.02 -14.18 -2.21
C ILE A 31 7.79 -14.90 -2.76
N ALA A 32 7.56 -14.82 -4.07
CA ALA A 32 6.41 -15.44 -4.72
C ALA A 32 6.45 -16.99 -4.59
N PRO A 33 5.29 -17.67 -4.47
CA PRO A 33 3.94 -17.10 -4.41
C PRO A 33 3.58 -16.61 -3.00
N TRP A 34 2.85 -15.50 -2.91
CA TRP A 34 2.38 -14.98 -1.62
C TRP A 34 1.05 -14.24 -1.77
N ALA A 35 0.33 -14.16 -0.64
CA ALA A 35 -0.90 -13.41 -0.52
C ALA A 35 -1.03 -12.86 0.91
N LEU A 36 -1.42 -11.60 1.03
CA LEU A 36 -1.63 -10.89 2.28
C LEU A 36 -3.05 -10.35 2.31
N ALA A 37 -3.82 -10.72 3.33
CA ALA A 37 -5.12 -10.13 3.61
C ALA A 37 -4.99 -9.07 4.72
N LEU A 38 -5.42 -7.85 4.43
CA LEU A 38 -5.53 -6.78 5.41
C LEU A 38 -7.00 -6.64 5.79
N PRO A 39 -7.38 -6.91 7.06
CA PRO A 39 -8.76 -6.81 7.48
C PRO A 39 -9.24 -5.36 7.42
N PRO A 40 -10.57 -5.13 7.38
CA PRO A 40 -11.11 -3.78 7.47
C PRO A 40 -10.69 -3.09 8.76
N PHE A 41 -10.23 -1.83 8.67
CA PHE A 41 -9.94 -0.98 9.81
C PHE A 41 -10.76 0.30 9.71
N LYS A 42 -11.88 0.34 10.42
CA LYS A 42 -12.81 1.48 10.38
C LYS A 42 -12.08 2.79 10.68
N ASP A 43 -12.45 3.84 9.92
CA ASP A 43 -11.93 5.20 10.06
C ASP A 43 -10.41 5.36 9.78
N CYS A 44 -9.78 4.35 9.18
CA CYS A 44 -8.40 4.39 8.72
C CYS A 44 -8.31 4.45 7.20
N MET A 45 -7.26 5.10 6.68
CA MET A 45 -6.85 4.98 5.28
C MET A 45 -5.58 4.14 5.23
N MET A 46 -5.59 3.07 4.44
CA MET A 46 -4.39 2.26 4.21
C MET A 46 -3.70 2.75 2.94
N SER A 47 -2.39 2.90 3.01
CA SER A 47 -1.55 3.33 1.90
C SER A 47 -0.47 2.30 1.63
N HIS A 48 -0.30 1.92 0.36
CA HIS A 48 0.72 0.97 -0.07
C HIS A 48 1.62 1.64 -1.09
N VAL A 49 2.90 1.74 -0.76
CA VAL A 49 3.95 2.20 -1.67
C VAL A 49 4.78 1.00 -2.07
N VAL A 50 4.84 0.72 -3.36
CA VAL A 50 5.72 -0.34 -3.88
C VAL A 50 7.09 0.30 -4.15
N THR A 51 8.12 -0.17 -3.46
CA THR A 51 9.49 0.34 -3.64
C THR A 51 10.32 -0.57 -4.54
N VAL A 52 10.04 -1.88 -4.54
CA VAL A 52 10.72 -2.90 -5.35
C VAL A 52 9.72 -4.01 -5.70
N GLY A 53 9.86 -4.63 -6.87
CA GLY A 53 8.99 -5.73 -7.31
C GLY A 53 7.62 -5.25 -7.79
N GLN A 54 6.62 -6.11 -7.74
CA GLN A 54 5.24 -5.78 -8.11
C GLN A 54 4.25 -6.65 -7.35
N CYS A 55 3.02 -6.19 -7.22
CA CYS A 55 1.92 -6.97 -6.64
C CYS A 55 0.58 -6.52 -7.21
N TRP A 56 -0.44 -7.33 -7.02
CA TRP A 56 -1.82 -6.98 -7.32
C TRP A 56 -2.53 -6.54 -6.04
N LEU A 57 -3.22 -5.41 -6.11
CA LEU A 57 -4.17 -4.94 -5.12
C LEU A 57 -5.58 -5.38 -5.53
N GLU A 58 -6.23 -6.14 -4.66
CA GLU A 58 -7.61 -6.58 -4.84
C GLU A 58 -8.48 -5.99 -3.73
N VAL A 59 -9.47 -5.20 -4.12
CA VAL A 59 -10.47 -4.58 -3.23
C VAL A 59 -11.84 -5.07 -3.66
N GLU A 60 -12.69 -5.42 -2.71
CA GLU A 60 -14.06 -5.87 -3.02
C GLU A 60 -14.82 -4.79 -3.80
N GLY A 61 -15.41 -5.18 -4.94
CA GLY A 61 -16.17 -4.28 -5.81
C GLY A 61 -15.36 -3.40 -6.74
N ALA A 62 -14.02 -3.57 -6.79
CA ALA A 62 -13.14 -2.90 -7.75
C ALA A 62 -12.38 -3.93 -8.60
N ASP A 63 -11.90 -3.48 -9.77
CA ASP A 63 -11.00 -4.29 -10.58
C ASP A 63 -9.64 -4.45 -9.87
N ALA A 64 -8.97 -5.57 -10.12
CA ALA A 64 -7.63 -5.78 -9.59
C ALA A 64 -6.63 -4.81 -10.21
N HIS A 65 -5.81 -4.16 -9.38
CA HIS A 65 -4.83 -3.17 -9.82
C HIS A 65 -3.42 -3.71 -9.65
N LEU A 66 -2.66 -3.78 -10.74
CA LEU A 66 -1.23 -4.09 -10.68
C LEU A 66 -0.46 -2.85 -10.20
N LEU A 67 0.26 -2.99 -9.09
CA LEU A 67 1.14 -2.00 -8.51
C LEU A 67 2.60 -2.34 -8.83
N ARG A 68 3.36 -1.34 -9.29
CA ARG A 68 4.77 -1.40 -9.68
C ARG A 68 5.61 -0.43 -8.85
N PRO A 69 6.96 -0.52 -8.90
CA PRO A 69 7.81 0.36 -8.12
C PRO A 69 7.52 1.84 -8.45
N GLY A 70 7.28 2.64 -7.41
CA GLY A 70 6.89 4.04 -7.51
C GLY A 70 5.38 4.28 -7.41
N ASP A 71 4.55 3.23 -7.53
CA ASP A 71 3.10 3.37 -7.37
C ASP A 71 2.73 3.54 -5.89
N LEU A 72 1.78 4.44 -5.65
CA LEU A 72 1.09 4.62 -4.37
C LEU A 72 -0.39 4.29 -4.55
N ALA A 73 -0.85 3.26 -3.85
CA ALA A 73 -2.27 2.94 -3.74
C ALA A 73 -2.83 3.45 -2.42
N LEU A 74 -4.03 4.03 -2.47
CA LEU A 74 -4.79 4.47 -1.31
C LEU A 74 -6.10 3.69 -1.24
N VAL A 75 -6.33 3.01 -0.12
CA VAL A 75 -7.57 2.29 0.17
C VAL A 75 -8.33 3.10 1.24
N PRO A 76 -9.32 3.92 0.84
CA PRO A 76 -10.06 4.76 1.75
C PRO A 76 -11.06 3.97 2.60
N HIS A 77 -11.50 4.57 3.70
CA HIS A 77 -12.53 4.04 4.62
C HIS A 77 -12.20 2.69 5.26
N GLY A 78 -10.99 2.19 5.08
CA GLY A 78 -10.49 0.95 5.64
C GLY A 78 -11.34 -0.24 5.27
N ALA A 79 -11.80 -0.32 4.01
CA ALA A 79 -12.66 -1.39 3.50
C ALA A 79 -12.06 -2.81 3.59
N GLY A 80 -10.78 -2.93 3.99
CA GLY A 80 -10.01 -4.17 3.86
C GLY A 80 -9.62 -4.40 2.41
N HIS A 81 -8.54 -5.13 2.19
CA HIS A 81 -8.08 -5.45 0.84
C HIS A 81 -7.04 -6.57 0.89
N ARG A 82 -6.65 -7.05 -0.29
CA ARG A 82 -5.62 -8.07 -0.44
C ARG A 82 -4.48 -7.55 -1.30
N LEU A 83 -3.27 -7.94 -0.95
CA LEU A 83 -2.09 -7.83 -1.81
C LEU A 83 -1.65 -9.23 -2.18
N VAL A 84 -1.43 -9.51 -3.46
CA VAL A 84 -1.03 -10.84 -3.94
C VAL A 84 0.09 -10.75 -4.98
N SER A 85 0.93 -11.78 -5.06
CA SER A 85 2.01 -11.83 -6.06
C SER A 85 1.48 -11.98 -7.49
N GLU A 86 0.34 -12.65 -7.66
CA GLU A 86 -0.34 -12.87 -8.95
C GLU A 86 -1.86 -12.80 -8.75
N ALA A 87 -2.58 -12.26 -9.72
CA ALA A 87 -4.03 -12.12 -9.64
C ALA A 87 -4.71 -13.48 -9.44
N GLY A 88 -5.63 -13.56 -8.48
CA GLY A 88 -6.36 -14.81 -8.21
C GLY A 88 -5.60 -15.87 -7.40
N VAL A 89 -4.39 -15.59 -6.89
CA VAL A 89 -3.73 -16.49 -5.91
C VAL A 89 -4.58 -16.54 -4.62
N PRO A 90 -4.97 -17.72 -4.12
CA PRO A 90 -5.72 -17.84 -2.86
C PRO A 90 -4.91 -17.29 -1.68
N VAL A 91 -5.54 -16.57 -0.75
CA VAL A 91 -4.89 -16.23 0.54
C VAL A 91 -4.91 -17.48 1.42
N GLU A 92 -3.82 -18.25 1.41
CA GLU A 92 -3.56 -19.13 2.55
C GLU A 92 -3.01 -18.25 3.67
N GLY A 93 -3.88 -17.99 4.65
CA GLY A 93 -3.69 -16.95 5.65
C GLY A 93 -2.35 -17.04 6.37
N MET A 94 -1.50 -16.03 6.16
CA MET A 94 -0.55 -15.65 7.19
C MET A 94 -1.27 -14.68 8.12
N SER A 95 -2.01 -15.23 9.09
CA SER A 95 -2.37 -14.48 10.30
C SER A 95 -1.08 -14.20 11.04
N VAL A 96 -0.74 -12.92 11.17
CA VAL A 96 0.22 -12.45 12.17
C VAL A 96 -0.49 -12.39 13.52
#